data_AF-A0A4V0YJ45-F1
#
_entry.id   AF-A0A4V0YJ45-F1
#
_cell.length_a   1.000
_cell.length_b   1.000
_cell.length_c   1.000
_cell.angle_alpha   90.00
_cell.angle_beta   90.00
_cell.angle_gamma   90.00
#
_symmetry.space_group_name_H-M   'P 1'
#
loop_
_entity.id
_entity.type
_entity.pdbx_description
1 polymer ?
#
loop_
_entity_poly.entity_id
_entity_poly.type
_entity_poly.pdbx_seq_one_letter_code
_entity_poly.pdbx_strand_id
1 'polypeptide(L)'
;MSARAKTSLDPFWLRANDDAGPAAAIDDEDRLSQWLACHGTGSTVDLMQGHSRINRLDCSHICDLGSFIDALIALPSPDGSYGSTFSQIYTAGNCDVFAVAFQGIAGGDLYAVTDPKDDKGRRVRLHSLVHAGVYSQETVYDIEGAHSASEWSLRWRQNGGCTDDGTTDIITAARLQRLQMCKHSQTEIAAAARIAWPIAALTGALDAVGIARYRAARPALAHAA
;
A
#
# COMPACT_ATOMS: atom_id res chain seq x y z
N MET A 1 29.04 6.80 -14.72
CA MET A 1 28.82 7.03 -13.28
C MET A 1 27.32 6.98 -13.05
N SER A 2 26.80 5.86 -12.55
CA SER A 2 25.37 5.68 -12.33
C SER A 2 24.94 6.57 -11.18
N ALA A 3 24.05 7.53 -11.45
CA ALA A 3 23.45 8.34 -10.41
C ALA A 3 22.74 7.39 -9.45
N ARG A 4 23.18 7.34 -8.18
CA ARG A 4 22.37 6.76 -7.10
C ARG A 4 21.01 7.44 -7.18
N ALA A 5 20.00 6.71 -7.64
CA ALA A 5 18.61 7.15 -7.52
C ALA A 5 18.43 7.54 -6.06
N LYS A 6 18.09 8.82 -5.81
CA LYS A 6 17.62 9.22 -4.49
C LYS A 6 16.40 8.34 -4.22
N THR A 7 16.51 7.41 -3.28
CA THR A 7 15.39 6.63 -2.74
C THR A 7 14.43 7.63 -2.13
N SER A 8 13.50 8.12 -2.94
CA SER A 8 12.60 9.21 -2.61
C SER A 8 11.21 8.65 -2.33
N LEU A 9 10.57 9.12 -1.27
CA LEU A 9 9.15 8.86 -0.97
C LEU A 9 8.24 9.79 -1.79
N ASP A 10 8.66 10.15 -3.00
CA ASP A 10 7.88 11.01 -3.88
C ASP A 10 6.57 10.32 -4.27
N PRO A 11 5.48 11.08 -4.45
CA PRO A 11 4.19 10.48 -4.75
C PRO A 11 4.17 9.75 -6.09
N PHE A 12 3.62 8.54 -6.04
CA PHE A 12 3.17 7.81 -7.22
C PHE A 12 1.68 8.06 -7.38
N TRP A 13 1.21 8.27 -8.60
CA TRP A 13 -0.17 8.67 -8.87
C TRP A 13 -0.79 7.84 -9.98
N LEU A 14 -2.12 7.82 -10.02
CA LEU A 14 -2.89 7.01 -10.97
C LEU A 14 -3.45 7.89 -12.10
N ARG A 15 -3.18 7.48 -13.35
CA ARG A 15 -3.73 8.12 -14.55
C ARG A 15 -4.68 7.16 -15.26
N ALA A 16 -5.96 7.44 -15.19
CA ALA A 16 -6.98 6.79 -16.01
C ALA A 16 -6.82 7.16 -17.48
N ASN A 17 -6.94 6.16 -18.36
CA ASN A 17 -6.91 6.30 -19.80
C ASN A 17 -8.12 5.56 -20.37
N ASP A 18 -8.96 6.31 -21.08
CA ASP A 18 -10.13 5.80 -21.78
C ASP A 18 -9.99 6.07 -23.28
N ASP A 19 -10.49 5.16 -24.10
CA ASP A 19 -10.44 5.29 -25.56
C ASP A 19 -11.24 6.50 -26.09
N ALA A 20 -12.18 7.02 -25.30
CA ALA A 20 -13.14 8.04 -25.72
C ALA A 20 -12.96 9.42 -25.02
N GLY A 21 -12.03 9.54 -24.05
CA GLY A 21 -11.97 10.71 -23.18
C GLY A 21 -10.55 11.20 -22.88
N PRO A 22 -10.40 12.44 -22.40
CA PRO A 22 -9.11 12.93 -21.91
C PRO A 22 -8.67 12.10 -20.69
N ALA A 23 -7.37 11.84 -20.60
CA ALA A 23 -6.82 11.16 -19.43
C ALA A 23 -7.17 11.91 -18.14
N ALA A 24 -7.55 11.18 -17.10
CA ALA A 24 -7.96 11.73 -15.81
C ALA A 24 -7.05 11.22 -14.69
N ALA A 25 -6.90 12.01 -13.63
CA ALA A 25 -6.21 11.54 -12.43
C ALA A 25 -7.21 10.86 -11.50
N ILE A 26 -6.84 9.72 -10.94
CA ILE A 26 -7.57 9.07 -9.84
C ILE A 26 -6.83 9.39 -8.54
N ASP A 27 -7.41 10.27 -7.72
CA ASP A 27 -6.81 10.76 -6.49
C ASP A 27 -7.65 10.55 -5.22
N ASP A 28 -8.80 9.89 -5.36
CA ASP A 28 -9.66 9.42 -4.28
C ASP A 28 -10.64 8.35 -4.80
N GLU A 29 -11.41 7.73 -3.90
CA GLU A 29 -12.43 6.73 -4.20
C GLU A 29 -13.58 7.28 -5.06
N ASP A 30 -14.00 8.52 -4.84
CA ASP A 30 -15.10 9.14 -5.59
C ASP A 30 -14.73 9.28 -7.08
N ARG A 31 -13.49 9.69 -7.37
CA ARG A 31 -12.96 9.77 -8.73
C ARG A 31 -12.81 8.40 -9.37
N LEU A 32 -12.36 7.40 -8.62
CA LEU A 32 -12.33 6.02 -9.10
C LEU A 32 -13.75 5.56 -9.45
N SER A 33 -14.72 5.77 -8.57
CA SER A 33 -16.11 5.36 -8.77
C SER A 33 -16.76 6.04 -9.98
N GLN A 34 -16.54 7.35 -10.14
CA GLN A 34 -17.00 8.11 -11.31
C GLN A 34 -16.42 7.54 -12.60
N TRP A 35 -15.12 7.27 -12.60
CA TRP A 35 -14.44 6.69 -13.76
C TRP A 35 -14.94 5.27 -14.06
N LEU A 36 -15.05 4.42 -13.03
CA LEU A 36 -15.55 3.05 -13.18
C LEU A 36 -16.99 3.02 -13.72
N ALA A 37 -17.82 4.00 -13.38
CA ALA A 37 -19.19 4.10 -13.90
C ALA A 37 -19.28 4.43 -15.40
N CYS A 38 -18.23 5.01 -15.99
CA CYS A 38 -18.23 5.45 -17.39
C CYS A 38 -17.20 4.76 -18.29
N HIS A 39 -16.26 4.00 -17.73
CA HIS A 39 -15.18 3.39 -18.49
C HIS A 39 -15.70 2.31 -19.47
N GLY A 40 -15.07 2.23 -20.64
CA GLY A 40 -15.41 1.25 -21.68
C GLY A 40 -14.52 0.01 -21.64
N THR A 41 -14.75 -0.91 -22.58
CA THR A 41 -13.83 -2.02 -22.85
C THR A 41 -12.44 -1.49 -23.23
N GLY A 42 -11.37 -2.01 -22.64
CA GLY A 42 -9.99 -1.57 -22.94
C GLY A 42 -9.49 -0.39 -22.10
N SER A 43 -10.28 0.07 -21.13
CA SER A 43 -9.85 1.14 -20.22
C SER A 43 -8.70 0.69 -19.33
N THR A 44 -7.71 1.57 -19.15
CA THR A 44 -6.48 1.24 -18.43
C THR A 44 -6.11 2.34 -17.46
N VAL A 45 -5.52 1.96 -16.33
CA VAL A 45 -4.90 2.93 -15.42
C VAL A 45 -3.39 2.77 -15.47
N ASP A 46 -2.68 3.87 -15.74
CA ASP A 46 -1.23 3.91 -15.63
C ASP A 46 -0.83 4.31 -14.21
N LEU A 47 0.06 3.54 -13.59
CA LEU A 47 0.78 3.95 -12.39
C LEU A 47 1.93 4.85 -12.81
N MET A 48 1.96 6.07 -12.30
CA MET A 48 2.85 7.14 -12.74
C MET A 48 3.78 7.62 -11.63
N GLN A 49 4.96 8.11 -12.02
CA GLN A 49 5.83 8.91 -11.18
C GLN A 49 6.30 10.13 -11.98
N GLY A 50 5.85 11.34 -11.59
CA GLY A 50 6.00 12.52 -12.44
C GLY A 50 5.38 12.28 -13.82
N HIS A 51 6.18 12.40 -14.89
CA HIS A 51 5.76 12.14 -16.28
C HIS A 51 5.94 10.68 -16.73
N SER A 52 6.57 9.83 -15.93
CA SER A 52 6.95 8.48 -16.35
C SER A 52 5.89 7.46 -15.95
N ARG A 53 5.46 6.66 -16.92
CA ARG A 53 4.66 5.45 -16.66
C ARG A 53 5.56 4.38 -16.07
N ILE A 54 5.23 3.98 -14.85
CA ILE A 54 5.90 2.89 -14.12
C ILE A 54 5.28 1.56 -14.50
N ASN A 55 3.94 1.49 -14.50
CA ASN A 55 3.21 0.29 -14.86
C ASN A 55 1.86 0.63 -15.50
N ARG A 56 1.22 -0.35 -16.12
CA ARG A 56 -0.12 -0.26 -16.68
C ARG A 56 -0.99 -1.34 -16.09
N LEU A 57 -2.17 -0.94 -15.63
CA LEU A 57 -3.22 -1.79 -15.12
C LEU A 57 -4.30 -1.93 -16.19
N ASP A 58 -4.64 -3.17 -16.52
CA ASP A 58 -5.85 -3.48 -17.28
C ASP A 58 -7.03 -3.46 -16.31
N CYS A 59 -8.05 -2.67 -16.65
CA CYS A 59 -9.21 -2.46 -15.80
C CYS A 59 -10.49 -3.11 -16.35
N SER A 60 -10.38 -3.95 -17.38
CA SER A 60 -11.53 -4.57 -18.06
C SER A 60 -12.46 -5.42 -17.17
N HIS A 61 -11.99 -5.81 -15.98
CA HIS A 61 -12.74 -6.60 -15.00
C HIS A 61 -12.90 -5.90 -13.64
N ILE A 62 -12.46 -4.66 -13.52
CA ILE A 62 -12.51 -3.93 -12.25
C ILE A 62 -13.85 -3.22 -12.14
N CYS A 63 -14.56 -3.44 -11.03
CA CYS A 63 -15.91 -2.92 -10.83
C CYS A 63 -16.08 -2.10 -9.55
N ASP A 64 -15.12 -2.18 -8.62
CA ASP A 64 -15.16 -1.49 -7.34
C ASP A 64 -13.75 -1.18 -6.81
N LEU A 65 -13.67 -0.48 -5.68
CA LEU A 65 -12.40 -0.13 -5.05
C LEU A 65 -11.57 -1.37 -4.64
N GLY A 66 -12.22 -2.41 -4.11
CA GLY A 66 -11.53 -3.62 -3.65
C GLY A 66 -10.82 -4.33 -4.79
N SER A 67 -11.55 -4.63 -5.87
CA SER A 67 -10.99 -5.22 -7.09
C SER A 67 -9.93 -4.33 -7.76
N PHE A 68 -10.04 -3.01 -7.60
CA PHE A 68 -9.00 -2.08 -8.06
C PHE A 68 -7.71 -2.17 -7.24
N ILE A 69 -7.82 -2.20 -5.90
CA ILE A 69 -6.67 -2.38 -5.01
C ILE A 69 -6.01 -3.74 -5.26
N ASP A 70 -6.80 -4.81 -5.40
CA ASP A 70 -6.29 -6.16 -5.72
C ASP A 70 -5.46 -6.16 -7.01
N ALA A 71 -5.96 -5.50 -8.05
CA ALA A 71 -5.26 -5.35 -9.31
C ALA A 71 -3.95 -4.53 -9.13
N LEU A 72 -3.99 -3.45 -8.35
CA LEU A 72 -2.82 -2.61 -8.07
C LEU A 72 -1.71 -3.39 -7.33
N ILE A 73 -2.06 -4.19 -6.34
CA ILE A 73 -1.08 -4.96 -5.54
C ILE A 73 -0.59 -6.20 -6.30
N ALA A 74 -1.31 -6.63 -7.34
CA ALA A 74 -0.88 -7.65 -8.28
C ALA A 74 0.14 -7.15 -9.32
N LEU A 75 0.42 -5.84 -9.37
CA LEU A 75 1.47 -5.32 -10.24
C LEU A 75 2.85 -5.89 -9.88
N PRO A 76 3.71 -6.18 -10.87
CA PRO A 76 5.09 -6.57 -10.63
C PRO A 76 5.83 -5.52 -9.79
N SER A 77 6.48 -5.97 -8.73
CA SER A 77 7.42 -5.14 -7.99
C SER A 77 8.77 -5.15 -8.70
N PRO A 78 9.31 -3.98 -9.07
CA PRO A 78 10.58 -3.88 -9.78
C PRO A 78 11.79 -4.24 -8.90
N ASP A 79 11.59 -4.28 -7.58
CA ASP A 79 12.62 -4.62 -6.58
C ASP A 79 12.46 -6.07 -6.09
N GLY A 80 11.51 -6.83 -6.65
CA GLY A 80 11.30 -8.24 -6.35
C GLY A 80 12.33 -9.15 -7.01
N SER A 81 12.81 -10.15 -6.27
CA SER A 81 13.55 -11.27 -6.86
C SER A 81 12.58 -12.03 -7.78
N TYR A 82 12.89 -12.19 -9.07
CA TYR A 82 12.12 -13.03 -10.00
C TYR A 82 10.67 -12.60 -10.33
N GLY A 83 10.40 -11.29 -10.46
CA GLY A 83 9.10 -10.83 -11.00
C GLY A 83 7.91 -10.98 -10.03
N SER A 84 8.18 -11.06 -8.73
CA SER A 84 7.12 -11.09 -7.71
C SER A 84 6.24 -9.84 -7.73
N THR A 85 4.97 -10.00 -7.39
CA THR A 85 4.02 -8.88 -7.22
C THR A 85 4.23 -8.18 -5.87
N PHE A 86 3.67 -6.98 -5.69
CA PHE A 86 3.71 -6.32 -4.38
C PHE A 86 3.00 -7.15 -3.29
N SER A 87 1.86 -7.75 -3.61
CA SER A 87 1.14 -8.67 -2.71
C SER A 87 2.00 -9.86 -2.28
N GLN A 88 2.77 -10.46 -3.21
CA GLN A 88 3.67 -11.57 -2.88
C GLN A 88 4.82 -11.14 -1.96
N ILE A 89 5.43 -9.98 -2.21
CA ILE A 89 6.49 -9.45 -1.34
C ILE A 89 5.94 -9.16 0.06
N TYR A 90 4.75 -8.58 0.13
CA TYR A 90 4.06 -8.27 1.37
C TYR A 90 3.73 -9.51 2.20
N THR A 91 3.11 -10.51 1.58
CA THR A 91 2.73 -11.77 2.24
C THR A 91 3.95 -12.63 2.60
N ALA A 92 5.07 -12.47 1.91
CA ALA A 92 6.34 -13.13 2.24
C ALA A 92 7.08 -12.53 3.45
N GLY A 93 6.47 -11.56 4.15
CA GLY A 93 6.98 -11.03 5.42
C GLY A 93 7.25 -9.53 5.44
N ASN A 94 7.16 -8.84 4.29
CA ASN A 94 7.47 -7.41 4.20
C ASN A 94 6.27 -6.49 4.54
N CYS A 95 5.29 -7.00 5.29
CA CYS A 95 4.15 -6.19 5.75
C CYS A 95 4.57 -5.00 6.62
N ASP A 96 5.67 -5.16 7.36
CA ASP A 96 6.28 -4.12 8.17
C ASP A 96 6.92 -2.99 7.35
N VAL A 97 7.60 -3.33 6.26
CA VAL A 97 8.16 -2.36 5.31
C VAL A 97 7.05 -1.52 4.72
N PHE A 98 5.95 -2.16 4.29
CA PHE A 98 4.79 -1.44 3.78
C PHE A 98 4.19 -0.52 4.84
N ALA A 99 3.96 -1.01 6.07
CA ALA A 99 3.43 -0.21 7.16
C ALA A 99 4.31 1.02 7.47
N VAL A 100 5.63 0.87 7.45
CA VAL A 100 6.57 1.99 7.63
C VAL A 100 6.52 2.98 6.46
N ALA A 101 6.45 2.50 5.23
CA ALA A 101 6.29 3.37 4.05
C ALA A 101 4.97 4.15 4.11
N PHE A 102 3.87 3.45 4.41
CA PHE A 102 2.53 4.03 4.54
C PHE A 102 2.48 5.04 5.68
N GLN A 103 3.07 4.74 6.84
CA GLN A 103 3.16 5.68 7.97
C GLN A 103 3.92 6.95 7.57
N GLY A 104 5.02 6.81 6.82
CA GLY A 104 5.79 7.96 6.33
C GLY A 104 5.02 8.85 5.32
N ILE A 105 3.96 8.31 4.72
CA ILE A 105 3.12 8.99 3.72
C ILE A 105 1.89 9.62 4.37
N ALA A 106 1.12 8.84 5.12
CA ALA A 106 -0.19 9.19 5.65
C ALA A 106 -0.17 9.60 7.13
N GLY A 107 0.94 9.36 7.84
CA GLY A 107 1.03 9.54 9.29
C GLY A 107 0.41 8.35 10.04
N GLY A 108 -0.13 8.62 11.23
CA GLY A 108 -0.74 7.60 12.09
C GLY A 108 0.27 6.76 12.88
N ASP A 109 -0.27 5.79 13.61
CA ASP A 109 0.48 4.91 14.51
C ASP A 109 0.69 3.54 13.86
N LEU A 110 1.88 2.95 14.00
CA LEU A 110 2.08 1.57 13.54
C LEU A 110 1.35 0.62 14.49
N TYR A 111 0.56 -0.27 13.91
CA TYR A 111 -0.29 -1.20 14.64
C TYR A 111 0.05 -2.61 14.22
N ALA A 112 0.41 -3.46 15.19
CA ALA A 112 0.99 -4.76 14.90
C ALA A 112 0.29 -5.88 15.65
N VAL A 113 0.00 -6.97 14.94
CA VAL A 113 -0.37 -8.25 15.52
C VAL A 113 0.91 -9.04 15.80
N THR A 114 1.05 -9.53 17.03
CA THR A 114 2.21 -10.34 17.43
C THR A 114 1.79 -11.66 18.05
N ASP A 115 2.57 -12.71 17.78
CA ASP A 115 2.40 -14.02 18.38
C ASP A 115 3.46 -14.24 19.47
N PRO A 116 3.07 -14.47 20.73
CA PRO A 116 4.00 -14.81 21.80
C PRO A 116 4.59 -16.22 21.70
N LYS A 117 4.27 -17.03 20.69
CA LYS A 117 4.77 -18.40 20.50
C LYS A 117 5.69 -18.53 19.28
N ASP A 118 6.57 -19.54 19.34
CA ASP A 118 7.36 -19.99 18.18
C ASP A 118 6.60 -21.04 17.34
N ASP A 119 7.25 -21.51 16.27
CA ASP A 119 6.77 -22.57 15.36
C ASP A 119 6.47 -23.91 16.07
N LYS A 120 6.93 -24.09 17.31
CA LYS A 120 6.70 -25.27 18.16
C LYS A 120 5.68 -24.99 19.27
N GLY A 121 5.01 -23.85 19.25
CA GLY A 121 4.00 -23.44 20.23
C GLY A 121 4.58 -23.04 21.59
N ARG A 122 5.90 -22.84 21.71
CA ARG A 122 6.55 -22.46 22.97
C ARG A 122 6.55 -20.95 23.13
N ARG A 123 6.31 -20.46 24.35
CA ARG A 123 6.35 -19.02 24.65
C ARG A 123 7.75 -18.45 24.40
N VAL A 124 7.81 -17.34 23.67
CA VAL A 124 9.03 -16.60 23.34
C VAL A 124 9.02 -15.22 24.00
N ARG A 125 10.22 -14.74 24.38
CA ARG A 125 10.39 -13.42 24.99
C ARG A 125 10.22 -12.29 23.97
N LEU A 126 10.61 -12.53 22.74
CA LEU A 126 10.40 -11.62 21.63
C LEU A 126 9.30 -12.23 20.77
N HIS A 127 8.12 -11.63 20.80
CA HIS A 127 7.00 -12.08 20.00
C HIS A 127 7.36 -12.02 18.53
N SER A 128 6.84 -12.97 17.76
CA SER A 128 6.97 -12.98 16.30
C SER A 128 5.98 -11.97 15.72
N LEU A 129 6.40 -11.17 14.74
CA LEU A 129 5.45 -10.34 14.00
C LEU A 129 4.56 -11.24 13.15
N VAL A 130 3.25 -11.11 13.31
CA VAL A 130 2.26 -11.74 12.42
C VAL A 130 1.92 -10.78 11.30
N HIS A 131 1.56 -9.54 11.66
CA HIS A 131 1.20 -8.53 10.69
C HIS A 131 1.35 -7.10 11.21
N ALA A 132 1.46 -6.14 10.30
CA ALA A 132 1.52 -4.72 10.62
C ALA A 132 0.73 -3.87 9.62
N GLY A 133 0.11 -2.82 10.13
CA GLY A 133 -0.56 -1.78 9.36
C GLY A 133 -0.39 -0.42 10.03
N VAL A 134 -1.11 0.57 9.51
CA VAL A 134 -1.15 1.93 10.07
C VAL A 134 -2.53 2.18 10.65
N TYR A 135 -2.58 2.47 11.94
CA TYR A 135 -3.80 2.77 12.67
C TYR A 135 -4.04 4.28 12.72
N SER A 136 -5.27 4.66 12.40
CA SER A 136 -5.79 6.01 12.58
C SER A 136 -7.22 5.91 13.09
N GLN A 137 -7.44 6.40 14.31
CA GLN A 137 -8.74 6.41 14.99
C GLN A 137 -9.36 5.03 15.20
N GLU A 138 -10.10 4.49 14.24
CA GLU A 138 -10.73 3.16 14.32
C GLU A 138 -10.44 2.31 13.08
N THR A 139 -9.64 2.84 12.16
CA THR A 139 -9.31 2.22 10.89
C THR A 139 -7.84 1.81 10.89
N VAL A 140 -7.57 0.61 10.39
CA VAL A 140 -6.23 0.14 10.07
C VAL A 140 -6.09 0.10 8.56
N TYR A 141 -5.04 0.74 8.07
CA TYR A 141 -4.65 0.74 6.67
C TYR A 141 -3.49 -0.22 6.46
N ASP A 142 -3.64 -1.12 5.50
CA ASP A 142 -2.59 -2.03 5.09
C ASP A 142 -2.54 -2.13 3.55
N ILE A 143 -1.85 -3.13 2.99
CA ILE A 143 -1.73 -3.23 1.53
C ILE A 143 -3.08 -3.50 0.84
N GLU A 144 -4.03 -4.10 1.55
CA GLU A 144 -5.35 -4.49 1.04
C GLU A 144 -6.37 -3.34 1.20
N GLY A 145 -5.97 -2.24 1.84
CA GLY A 145 -6.76 -1.02 1.96
C GLY A 145 -7.15 -0.73 3.40
N ALA A 146 -8.39 -0.24 3.58
CA ALA A 146 -8.90 0.20 4.87
C ALA A 146 -9.77 -0.88 5.52
N HIS A 147 -9.54 -1.14 6.80
CA HIS A 147 -10.29 -2.12 7.59
C HIS A 147 -10.63 -1.56 8.96
N SER A 148 -11.73 -2.01 9.58
CA SER A 148 -11.95 -1.72 11.00
C SER A 148 -10.86 -2.38 11.86
N ALA A 149 -10.39 -1.72 12.90
CA ALA A 149 -9.28 -2.23 13.71
C ALA A 149 -9.58 -3.60 14.36
N SER A 150 -10.84 -3.83 14.74
CA SER A 150 -11.30 -5.10 15.33
C SER A 150 -11.30 -6.24 14.31
N GLU A 151 -11.85 -6.02 13.12
CA GLU A 151 -11.88 -6.99 12.03
C GLU A 151 -10.46 -7.32 11.56
N TRP A 152 -9.64 -6.29 11.35
CA TRP A 152 -8.25 -6.44 10.93
C TRP A 152 -7.43 -7.26 11.94
N SER A 153 -7.53 -6.92 13.24
CA SER A 153 -6.84 -7.65 14.31
C SER A 153 -7.31 -9.11 14.40
N LEU A 154 -8.62 -9.36 14.28
CA LEU A 154 -9.16 -10.71 14.32
C LEU A 154 -8.68 -11.55 13.13
N ARG A 155 -8.78 -11.00 11.91
CA ARG A 155 -8.35 -11.64 10.66
C ARG A 155 -6.89 -12.05 10.75
N TRP A 156 -6.01 -11.13 11.15
CA TRP A 156 -4.57 -11.42 11.18
C TRP A 156 -4.17 -12.35 12.32
N ARG A 157 -4.87 -12.31 13.47
CA ARG A 157 -4.66 -13.34 14.51
C ARG A 157 -5.11 -14.73 14.07
N GLN A 158 -6.21 -14.83 13.32
CA GLN A 158 -6.64 -16.11 12.73
C GLN A 158 -5.64 -16.63 11.69
N ASN A 159 -5.19 -15.76 10.79
CA ASN A 159 -4.17 -16.10 9.78
C ASN A 159 -2.85 -16.53 10.43
N GLY A 160 -2.46 -15.89 11.53
CA GLY A 160 -1.29 -16.25 12.32
C GLY A 160 -1.46 -17.48 13.22
N GLY A 161 -2.67 -18.05 13.32
CA GLY A 161 -2.94 -19.16 14.23
C GLY A 161 -2.85 -18.80 15.72
N CYS A 162 -2.98 -17.50 16.05
CA CYS A 162 -2.78 -16.96 17.39
C CYS A 162 -4.02 -16.22 17.95
N THR A 163 -5.23 -16.65 17.58
CA THR A 163 -6.50 -16.02 18.01
C THR A 163 -6.59 -15.76 19.51
N ASP A 164 -6.19 -16.73 20.34
CA ASP A 164 -6.37 -16.68 21.79
C ASP A 164 -5.23 -15.96 22.53
N ASP A 165 -3.99 -16.11 22.04
CA ASP A 165 -2.78 -15.63 22.72
C ASP A 165 -2.11 -14.42 22.03
N GLY A 166 -2.49 -14.14 20.78
CA GLY A 166 -1.93 -13.04 20.00
C GLY A 166 -2.39 -11.68 20.52
N THR A 167 -1.46 -10.72 20.54
CA THR A 167 -1.74 -9.34 20.95
C THR A 167 -1.77 -8.40 19.77
N THR A 168 -2.44 -7.26 19.94
CA THR A 168 -2.40 -6.18 18.96
C THR A 168 -2.08 -4.89 19.68
N ASP A 169 -1.00 -4.23 19.27
CA ASP A 169 -0.42 -3.10 20.00
C ASP A 169 0.03 -1.99 19.04
N ILE A 170 -0.05 -0.75 19.52
CA ILE A 170 0.63 0.38 18.88
C ILE A 170 2.11 0.28 19.21
N ILE A 171 2.95 0.31 18.19
CA ILE A 171 4.40 0.13 18.32
C ILE A 171 5.18 1.16 17.52
N THR A 172 6.48 1.29 17.82
CA THR A 172 7.39 2.14 17.04
C THR A 172 7.99 1.37 15.87
N ALA A 173 8.44 2.07 14.82
CA ALA A 173 9.17 1.46 13.70
C ALA A 173 10.40 0.67 14.17
N ALA A 174 11.12 1.18 15.18
CA ALA A 174 12.26 0.48 15.79
C ALA A 174 11.84 -0.79 16.54
N ARG A 175 10.64 -0.86 17.12
CA ARG A 175 10.10 -2.09 17.69
C ARG A 175 9.71 -3.08 16.60
N LEU A 176 9.05 -2.61 15.54
CA LEU A 176 8.63 -3.42 14.41
C LEU A 176 9.83 -4.14 13.75
N GLN A 177 10.93 -3.42 13.48
CA GLN A 177 12.19 -4.01 12.98
C GLN A 177 12.75 -5.11 13.89
N ARG A 178 12.66 -4.94 15.21
CA ARG A 178 13.13 -5.96 16.16
C ARG A 178 12.27 -7.22 16.10
N LEU A 179 10.96 -7.10 15.87
CA LEU A 179 10.05 -8.25 15.81
C LEU A 179 10.28 -9.10 14.55
N GLN A 180 10.72 -8.50 13.44
CA GLN A 180 11.06 -9.21 12.19
C GLN A 180 12.53 -9.67 12.11
N MET A 181 13.36 -9.31 13.08
CA MET A 181 14.80 -9.62 13.10
C MET A 181 15.58 -9.17 11.84
N CYS A 182 14.99 -8.27 11.04
CA CYS A 182 15.51 -7.75 9.78
C CYS A 182 15.49 -6.22 9.80
N LYS A 183 16.45 -5.59 9.10
CA LYS A 183 16.49 -4.13 8.94
C LYS A 183 15.70 -3.73 7.71
N HIS A 184 14.80 -2.76 7.84
CA HIS A 184 14.19 -2.11 6.66
C HIS A 184 15.23 -1.26 5.95
N SER A 185 15.50 -1.57 4.68
CA SER A 185 16.31 -0.69 3.85
C SER A 185 15.48 0.47 3.29
N GLN A 186 16.13 1.61 3.05
CA GLN A 186 15.49 2.75 2.40
C GLN A 186 15.01 2.41 0.98
N THR A 187 15.66 1.45 0.32
CA THR A 187 15.25 0.96 -1.00
C THR A 187 13.91 0.23 -0.92
N GLU A 188 13.73 -0.66 0.06
CA GLU A 188 12.48 -1.41 0.24
C GLU A 188 11.32 -0.49 0.62
N ILE A 189 11.58 0.49 1.49
CA ILE A 189 10.58 1.50 1.86
C ILE A 189 10.17 2.32 0.62
N ALA A 190 11.13 2.76 -0.20
CA ALA A 190 10.84 3.48 -1.44
C ALA A 190 10.13 2.59 -2.48
N ALA A 191 10.40 1.28 -2.49
CA ALA A 191 9.70 0.33 -3.33
C ALA A 191 8.23 0.19 -2.92
N ALA A 192 7.95 0.04 -1.62
CA ALA A 192 6.61 -0.04 -1.09
C ALA A 192 5.81 1.26 -1.31
N ALA A 193 6.48 2.42 -1.30
CA ALA A 193 5.84 3.72 -1.58
C ALA A 193 5.15 3.80 -2.95
N ARG A 194 5.56 2.96 -3.93
CA ARG A 194 4.96 2.89 -5.27
C ARG A 194 3.46 2.59 -5.24
N ILE A 195 3.05 1.75 -4.31
CA ILE A 195 1.63 1.36 -4.12
C ILE A 195 1.02 1.99 -2.87
N ALA A 196 1.81 2.29 -1.84
CA ALA A 196 1.30 2.92 -0.62
C ALA A 196 0.69 4.31 -0.89
N TRP A 197 1.27 5.11 -1.80
CA TRP A 197 0.71 6.41 -2.18
C TRP A 197 -0.67 6.29 -2.83
N PRO A 198 -0.86 5.51 -3.91
CA PRO A 198 -2.18 5.28 -4.48
C PRO A 198 -3.18 4.70 -3.48
N ILE A 199 -2.79 3.70 -2.67
CA ILE A 199 -3.70 3.12 -1.67
C ILE A 199 -4.11 4.17 -0.64
N ALA A 200 -3.17 4.97 -0.13
CA ALA A 200 -3.48 6.02 0.83
C ALA A 200 -4.44 7.09 0.26
N ALA A 201 -4.27 7.44 -1.01
CA ALA A 201 -5.17 8.37 -1.70
C ALA A 201 -6.58 7.78 -1.87
N LEU A 202 -6.66 6.55 -2.39
CA LEU A 202 -7.91 5.84 -2.65
C LEU A 202 -8.71 5.55 -1.38
N THR A 203 -8.03 5.24 -0.27
CA THR A 203 -8.68 4.89 1.00
C THR A 203 -8.93 6.09 1.91
N GLY A 204 -8.65 7.31 1.43
CA GLY A 204 -8.83 8.54 2.21
C GLY A 204 -7.89 8.67 3.42
N ALA A 205 -6.78 7.91 3.46
CA ALA A 205 -5.82 7.94 4.56
C ALA A 205 -4.96 9.22 4.58
N LEU A 206 -4.85 9.92 3.44
CA LEU A 206 -4.04 11.14 3.34
C LEU A 206 -4.70 12.32 4.04
N ASP A 207 -3.93 13.02 4.88
CA ASP A 207 -4.32 14.33 5.40
C ASP A 207 -4.24 15.42 4.30
N ALA A 208 -4.63 16.66 4.66
CA ALA A 208 -4.61 17.77 3.71
C ALA A 208 -3.23 18.04 3.09
N VAL A 209 -2.14 17.79 3.83
CA VAL A 209 -0.77 17.98 3.35
C VAL A 209 -0.39 16.85 2.39
N GLY A 210 -0.73 15.61 2.73
CA GLY A 210 -0.56 14.42 1.91
C GLY A 210 -1.30 14.54 0.58
N ILE A 211 -2.56 14.97 0.60
CA ILE A 211 -3.36 15.23 -0.61
C ILE A 211 -2.70 16.30 -1.47
N ALA A 212 -2.27 17.43 -0.89
CA ALA A 212 -1.61 18.49 -1.63
C ALA A 212 -0.32 17.99 -2.31
N ARG A 213 0.50 17.21 -1.59
CA ARG A 213 1.71 16.58 -2.15
C ARG A 213 1.39 15.61 -3.28
N TYR A 214 0.44 14.72 -3.07
CA TYR A 214 0.00 13.73 -4.07
C TYR A 214 -0.46 14.43 -5.35
N ARG A 215 -1.29 15.49 -5.21
CA ARG A 215 -1.81 16.26 -6.34
C ARG A 215 -0.74 17.07 -7.06
N ALA A 216 0.26 17.59 -6.36
CA ALA A 216 1.37 18.37 -6.91
C ALA A 216 2.39 17.51 -7.69
N ALA A 217 2.48 16.21 -7.39
CA ALA A 217 3.35 15.28 -8.14
C ALA A 217 2.85 15.00 -9.57
N ARG A 218 1.61 15.37 -9.86
CA ARG A 218 0.99 15.20 -11.17
C ARG A 218 1.38 16.39 -12.06
N PRO A 219 1.99 16.14 -13.22
CA PRO A 219 2.09 17.17 -14.24
C PRO A 219 0.69 17.63 -14.65
N ALA A 220 0.59 18.87 -15.15
CA ALA A 220 -0.64 19.32 -15.80
C ALA A 220 -0.99 18.32 -16.91
N LEU A 221 -2.11 17.60 -16.74
CA LEU A 221 -2.67 16.77 -17.80
C LEU A 221 -3.10 17.76 -18.89
N ALA A 222 -2.47 17.68 -20.06
CA ALA A 222 -2.90 18.50 -21.19
C ALA A 222 -4.37 18.17 -21.47
N HIS A 223 -5.24 19.18 -21.42
CA HIS A 223 -6.56 19.04 -21.99
C HIS A 223 -6.37 18.72 -23.47
N ALA A 224 -6.77 17.52 -23.89
CA ALA A 224 -6.91 17.22 -25.30
C ALA A 224 -7.88 18.27 -25.87
N ALA A 225 -7.38 19.06 -26.82
CA ALA A 225 -8.14 20.09 -27.52
C ALA A 225 -9.18 19.47 -28.45
#